data_AF-A0A7S3C5E3-F1
#
_entry.id   AF-A0A7S3C5E3-F1
#
_cell.length_a   1.000
_cell.length_b   1.000
_cell.length_c   1.000
_cell.angle_alpha   90.00
_cell.angle_beta   90.00
_cell.angle_gamma   90.00
#
_symmetry.space_group_name_H-M   'P 1'
#
loop_
_entity.id
_entity.type
_entity.pdbx_description
1 polymer ?
#
loop_
_entity_poly.entity_id
_entity_poly.type
_entity_poly.pdbx_seq_one_letter_code
_entity_poly.pdbx_strand_id
1 'polypeptide(L)'
;LGSDFAELAPSASLEPGEHVLVLAGDAVPCDGVVVAGAVDLDNSSLTGEPLPVAKAAGDAVSAGAMNRRGACVVRVERSGAHTSMAAIIRQVEDAQSRQAKVQKLADTVSGYFVWGVMSAAA
;
A
#
# COMPACT_ATOMS: atom_id res chain seq x y z
N LEU A 1 -13.90 -25.42 12.10
CA LEU A 1 -12.74 -25.58 11.18
C LEU A 1 -11.55 -25.05 11.95
N GLY A 2 -10.77 -25.98 12.52
CA GLY A 2 -9.83 -25.70 13.61
C GLY A 2 -8.64 -24.86 13.17
N SER A 3 -8.13 -24.09 14.12
CA SER A 3 -6.87 -23.34 14.08
C SER A 3 -5.62 -24.21 13.91
N ASP A 4 -5.75 -25.54 13.83
CA ASP A 4 -4.64 -26.50 13.82
C ASP A 4 -3.85 -26.54 12.50
N PHE A 5 -4.28 -25.80 11.47
CA PHE A 5 -3.56 -25.70 10.18
C PHE A 5 -3.13 -24.27 9.82
N ALA A 6 -3.32 -23.30 10.72
CA ALA A 6 -2.93 -21.93 10.49
C ALA A 6 -1.55 -21.66 11.12
N GLU A 7 -0.53 -21.52 10.27
CA GLU A 7 0.81 -21.11 10.70
C GLU A 7 0.94 -19.58 10.57
N LEU A 8 1.47 -18.93 11.61
CA LEU A 8 1.78 -17.51 11.56
C LEU A 8 3.07 -17.31 10.77
N ALA A 9 2.93 -16.79 9.56
CA ALA A 9 4.06 -16.41 8.72
C ALA A 9 4.17 -14.88 8.58
N PRO A 10 5.38 -14.33 8.39
CA PRO A 10 5.55 -12.94 8.02
C PRO A 10 4.80 -12.62 6.71
N SER A 11 4.08 -11.50 6.65
CA SER A 11 3.37 -11.09 5.42
C SER A 11 4.29 -10.93 4.19
N ALA A 12 5.58 -10.70 4.43
CA ALA A 12 6.59 -10.59 3.38
C ALA A 12 6.96 -11.93 2.70
N SER A 13 6.66 -13.08 3.33
CA SER A 13 6.96 -14.40 2.77
C SER A 13 5.78 -15.01 2.00
N LEU A 14 4.67 -14.27 1.85
CA LEU A 14 3.49 -14.77 1.15
C LEU A 14 3.76 -14.93 -0.34
N GLU A 15 3.39 -16.08 -0.91
CA GLU A 15 3.49 -16.36 -2.34
C GLU A 15 2.11 -16.36 -3.03
N PRO A 16 2.02 -15.97 -4.32
CA PRO A 16 0.78 -16.07 -5.08
C PRO A 16 0.22 -17.50 -5.08
N GLY A 17 -1.08 -17.63 -4.81
CA GLY A 17 -1.76 -18.92 -4.71
C GLY A 17 -1.91 -19.46 -3.28
N GLU A 18 -1.16 -18.92 -2.32
CA GLU A 18 -1.35 -19.25 -0.90
C GLU A 18 -2.70 -18.74 -0.37
N HIS A 19 -3.15 -19.34 0.73
CA HIS A 19 -4.41 -19.01 1.38
C HIS A 19 -4.16 -18.44 2.76
N VAL A 20 -4.65 -17.23 2.99
CA VAL A 20 -4.45 -16.51 4.24
C VAL A 20 -5.79 -16.33 4.94
N LEU A 21 -5.84 -16.73 6.21
CA LEU A 21 -6.98 -16.45 7.08
C LEU A 21 -6.85 -15.02 7.61
N VAL A 22 -7.89 -14.20 7.40
CA VAL A 22 -7.98 -12.84 7.93
C VAL A 22 -9.10 -12.79 8.95
N LEU A 23 -8.76 -12.47 10.20
CA LEU A 23 -9.72 -12.38 11.31
C LEU A 23 -10.15 -10.93 11.55
N ALA A 24 -11.23 -10.74 12.31
CA ALA A 24 -11.71 -9.42 12.69
C ALA A 24 -10.64 -8.69 13.51
N GLY A 25 -10.32 -7.47 13.11
CA GLY A 25 -9.24 -6.66 13.68
C GLY A 25 -7.91 -6.74 12.91
N ASP A 26 -7.77 -7.69 11.99
CA ASP A 26 -6.56 -7.83 11.18
C ASP A 26 -6.61 -6.96 9.93
N ALA A 27 -5.44 -6.45 9.53
CA ALA A 27 -5.26 -5.88 8.21
C ALA A 27 -5.04 -7.00 7.18
N VAL A 28 -5.61 -6.84 5.98
CA VAL A 28 -5.37 -7.75 4.87
C VAL A 28 -3.89 -7.63 4.44
N PRO A 29 -3.08 -8.70 4.46
CA PRO A 29 -1.64 -8.61 4.21
C PRO A 29 -1.25 -8.58 2.73
N CYS A 30 -2.17 -8.88 1.82
CA CYS A 30 -1.92 -9.04 0.39
C CYS A 30 -3.10 -8.58 -0.47
N ASP A 31 -2.86 -8.30 -1.75
CA ASP A 31 -3.95 -8.19 -2.72
C ASP A 31 -4.37 -9.61 -3.14
N GLY A 32 -5.67 -9.84 -3.25
CA GLY A 32 -6.17 -11.16 -3.60
C GLY A 32 -7.68 -11.23 -3.74
N VAL A 33 -8.20 -12.46 -3.69
CA VAL A 33 -9.62 -12.76 -3.82
C VAL A 33 -10.09 -13.57 -2.63
N VAL A 34 -11.24 -13.21 -2.05
CA VAL A 34 -11.87 -14.04 -1.01
C VAL A 34 -12.33 -15.35 -1.62
N VAL A 35 -11.92 -16.48 -1.04
CA VAL A 35 -12.36 -17.81 -1.48
C VAL A 35 -13.35 -18.46 -0.52
N ALA A 36 -13.38 -18.01 0.74
CA ALA A 36 -14.33 -18.51 1.74
C ALA A 36 -14.60 -17.45 2.82
N GLY A 37 -15.80 -17.50 3.39
CA GLY A 37 -16.23 -16.57 4.44
C GLY A 37 -16.74 -15.23 3.90
N ALA A 38 -16.95 -14.31 4.83
CA ALA A 38 -17.43 -12.96 4.55
C ALA A 38 -16.81 -11.98 5.54
N VAL A 39 -16.52 -10.78 5.06
CA VAL A 39 -15.76 -9.78 5.80
C VAL A 39 -16.25 -8.37 5.47
N ASP A 40 -16.28 -7.49 6.47
CA ASP A 40 -16.47 -6.06 6.28
C ASP A 40 -15.10 -5.35 6.30
N LEU A 41 -14.64 -4.89 5.14
CA LEU A 41 -13.34 -4.25 4.98
C LEU A 41 -13.47 -2.73 5.01
N ASP A 42 -12.67 -2.10 5.84
CA ASP A 42 -12.53 -0.65 5.92
C ASP A 42 -11.25 -0.19 5.22
N ASN A 43 -11.43 0.64 4.18
CA ASN A 43 -10.36 1.23 3.39
C ASN A 43 -10.00 2.65 3.83
N SER A 44 -10.58 3.18 4.91
CA SER A 44 -10.33 4.55 5.37
C SER A 44 -8.85 4.83 5.63
N SER A 45 -8.09 3.82 6.06
CA SER A 45 -6.63 3.89 6.23
C SER A 45 -5.85 4.06 4.92
N LEU A 46 -6.42 3.65 3.78
CA LEU A 46 -5.75 3.63 2.48
C LEU A 46 -6.28 4.72 1.54
N THR A 47 -7.61 4.83 1.40
CA THR A 47 -8.28 5.70 0.41
C THR A 47 -9.06 6.85 1.05
N GLY A 48 -9.26 6.82 2.37
CA GLY A 48 -10.10 7.80 3.08
C GLY A 48 -11.61 7.59 2.87
N GLU A 49 -12.03 6.48 2.28
CA GLU A 49 -13.46 6.15 2.14
C GLU A 49 -14.06 5.77 3.50
N PRO A 50 -15.16 6.42 3.93
CA PRO A 50 -15.60 6.37 5.32
C PRO A 50 -16.47 5.15 5.68
N LEU A 51 -16.98 4.40 4.70
CA LEU A 51 -17.89 3.28 4.95
C LEU A 51 -17.22 1.94 4.63
N PRO A 52 -17.22 0.99 5.58
CA PRO A 52 -16.75 -0.36 5.32
C PRO A 52 -17.53 -1.01 4.17
N VAL A 53 -16.81 -1.74 3.32
CA VAL A 53 -17.35 -2.45 2.18
C VAL A 53 -17.40 -3.94 2.52
N ALA A 54 -18.60 -4.52 2.47
CA ALA A 54 -18.80 -5.95 2.63
C ALA A 54 -18.20 -6.71 1.43
N LYS A 55 -17.51 -7.82 1.73
CA LYS A 55 -16.87 -8.70 0.76
C LYS A 55 -17.21 -10.15 1.07
N ALA A 56 -17.46 -10.92 0.03
CA ALA A 56 -17.74 -12.35 0.09
C ALA A 56 -16.89 -13.11 -0.92
N ALA A 57 -17.04 -14.43 -0.95
CA ALA A 57 -16.32 -15.29 -1.88
C ALA A 57 -16.48 -14.82 -3.34
N GLY A 58 -15.35 -14.67 -4.04
CA GLY A 58 -15.27 -14.13 -5.39
C GLY A 58 -14.89 -12.64 -5.44
N ASP A 59 -15.01 -11.89 -4.35
CA ASP A 59 -14.67 -10.47 -4.34
C ASP A 59 -13.17 -10.23 -4.15
N ALA A 60 -12.66 -9.21 -4.86
CA ALA A 60 -11.29 -8.74 -4.70
C ALA A 60 -11.12 -7.92 -3.42
N VAL A 61 -9.95 -8.09 -2.79
CA VAL A 61 -9.50 -7.40 -1.59
C VAL A 61 -8.11 -6.82 -1.80
N SER A 62 -7.83 -5.72 -1.11
CA SER A 62 -6.59 -4.97 -1.24
C SER A 62 -5.75 -5.06 0.03
N ALA A 63 -4.44 -5.12 -0.13
CA ALA A 63 -3.49 -5.06 0.97
C ALA A 63 -3.65 -3.76 1.78
N GLY A 64 -3.69 -3.88 3.10
CA GLY A 64 -3.85 -2.78 4.05
C GLY A 64 -5.29 -2.44 4.43
N ALA A 65 -6.29 -3.06 3.79
CA ALA A 65 -7.68 -2.92 4.19
C ALA A 65 -7.89 -3.55 5.57
N MET A 66 -8.62 -2.88 6.46
CA MET A 66 -8.83 -3.36 7.83
C MET A 66 -10.11 -4.19 7.91
N ASN A 67 -10.01 -5.44 8.34
CA ASN A 67 -11.19 -6.24 8.65
C ASN A 67 -11.83 -5.71 9.94
N ARG A 68 -13.01 -5.10 9.82
CA ARG A 68 -13.80 -4.63 10.98
C ARG A 68 -14.63 -5.75 11.61
N ARG A 69 -15.10 -6.69 10.80
CA ARG A 69 -16.02 -7.75 11.24
C ARG A 69 -15.98 -8.96 10.31
N GLY A 70 -16.09 -10.14 10.89
CA GLY A 70 -16.15 -11.40 10.16
C GLY A 70 -14.77 -12.05 10.02
N ALA A 71 -14.74 -13.14 9.26
CA ALA A 71 -13.52 -13.86 8.97
C ALA A 71 -13.61 -14.38 7.53
N CYS A 72 -12.50 -14.29 6.81
CA CYS A 72 -12.43 -14.77 5.44
C CYS A 72 -11.09 -15.41 5.14
N VAL A 73 -11.09 -16.30 4.16
CA VAL A 73 -9.87 -16.86 3.57
C VAL A 73 -9.64 -16.15 2.25
N VAL A 74 -8.47 -15.55 2.09
CA VAL A 74 -8.05 -14.81 0.90
C VAL A 74 -7.00 -15.63 0.17
N ARG A 75 -7.20 -15.87 -1.12
CA ARG A 75 -6.15 -16.41 -2.00
C ARG A 75 -5.27 -15.26 -2.46
N VAL A 76 -3.97 -15.37 -2.20
CA VAL A 76 -2.96 -14.37 -2.56
C VAL A 76 -2.86 -14.27 -4.09
N GLU A 77 -2.98 -13.05 -4.63
CA GLU A 77 -2.63 -12.76 -6.02
C GLU A 77 -1.35 -11.96 -6.12
N ARG A 78 -1.19 -10.96 -5.24
CA ARG A 78 0.04 -10.15 -5.14
C ARG A 78 0.36 -9.85 -3.68
N SER A 79 1.61 -10.04 -3.29
CA SER A 79 2.10 -9.83 -1.92
C SER A 79 3.31 -8.89 -1.90
N GLY A 80 3.64 -8.38 -0.72
CA GLY A 80 4.82 -7.54 -0.47
C GLY A 80 4.95 -6.37 -1.46
N ALA A 81 6.10 -6.29 -2.14
CA ALA A 81 6.40 -5.22 -3.08
C ALA A 81 5.49 -5.21 -4.32
N HIS A 82 4.79 -6.31 -4.62
CA HIS A 82 3.93 -6.41 -5.79
C HIS A 82 2.50 -5.95 -5.52
N THR A 83 2.17 -5.60 -4.28
CA THR A 83 0.86 -5.04 -3.92
C THR A 83 0.62 -3.69 -4.59
N SER A 84 -0.65 -3.36 -4.77
CA SER A 84 -1.11 -2.09 -5.33
C SER A 84 -0.70 -0.92 -4.42
N MET A 85 -0.72 -1.11 -3.10
CA MET A 85 -0.24 -0.12 -2.14
C MET A 85 1.28 0.11 -2.28
N ALA A 86 2.09 -0.95 -2.38
CA ALA A 86 3.52 -0.79 -2.59
C ALA A 86 3.84 -0.08 -3.93
N ALA A 87 3.02 -0.27 -4.96
CA ALA A 87 3.15 0.47 -6.22
C ALA A 87 2.87 1.97 -6.04
N ILE A 88 1.84 2.34 -5.27
CA ILE A 88 1.52 3.75 -4.95
C ILE A 88 2.68 4.38 -4.16
N ILE A 89 3.18 3.70 -3.12
CA ILE A 89 4.31 4.20 -2.32
C ILE A 89 5.52 4.51 -3.20
N ARG A 90 5.92 3.58 -4.09
CA ARG A 90 7.03 3.80 -5.03
C ARG A 90 6.79 4.98 -5.96
N GLN A 91 5.57 5.14 -6.48
CA GLN A 91 5.25 6.27 -7.36
C GLN A 91 5.35 7.62 -6.62
N VAL A 92 4.93 7.67 -5.36
CA VAL A 92 5.05 8.88 -4.53
C VAL A 92 6.52 9.19 -4.23
N GLU A 93 7.32 8.18 -3.88
CA GLU A 93 8.76 8.31 -3.66
C GLU A 93 9.49 8.83 -4.92
N ASP A 94 9.19 8.24 -6.07
CA ASP A 94 9.74 8.67 -7.36
C ASP A 94 9.38 10.12 -7.68
N ALA A 95 8.16 10.55 -7.41
CA ALA A 95 7.71 11.92 -7.61
C ALA A 95 8.44 12.92 -6.70
N GLN A 96 8.55 12.62 -5.41
CA GLN A 96 9.28 13.46 -4.45
C GLN A 96 10.76 13.58 -4.81
N SER A 97 11.38 12.48 -5.25
CA SER A 97 12.79 12.47 -5.66
C SER A 97 13.06 13.39 -6.85
N ARG A 98 12.12 13.47 -7.80
CA ARG A 98 12.22 14.36 -8.98
C ARG A 98 12.13 15.82 -8.58
N GLN A 99 11.17 16.17 -7.72
CA GLN A 99 11.00 17.54 -7.24
C GLN A 99 12.25 18.06 -6.51
N ALA A 100 12.86 17.23 -5.65
CA ALA A 100 14.08 17.59 -4.93
C ALA A 100 15.29 17.86 -5.86
N LYS A 101 15.42 17.12 -6.97
CA LYS A 101 16.49 17.34 -7.95
C LYS A 101 16.30 18.65 -8.72
N VAL A 102 15.07 18.97 -9.11
CA VAL A 102 14.75 20.21 -9.82
C VAL A 102 15.00 21.43 -8.94
N GLN A 103 14.64 21.38 -7.65
CA GLN A 103 14.92 22.46 -6.71
C GLN A 103 16.43 22.74 -6.59
N LYS A 104 17.26 21.70 -6.47
CA LYS A 104 18.73 21.85 -6.42
C LYS A 104 19.31 22.53 -7.67
N LEU A 105 18.77 22.20 -8.86
CA LEU A 105 19.18 22.85 -10.10
C LEU A 105 18.79 24.33 -10.11
N ALA A 106 17.56 24.65 -9.69
CA ALA A 106 17.07 26.03 -9.59
C ALA A 106 17.90 26.86 -8.61
N ASP A 107 18.23 26.30 -7.44
CA ASP A 107 19.06 26.96 -6.42
C ASP A 107 20.48 27.21 -6.94
N THR A 108 21.04 26.26 -7.70
CA THR A 108 22.38 26.40 -8.30
C THR A 108 22.43 27.53 -9.32
N VAL A 109 21.45 27.59 -10.25
CA VAL A 109 21.38 28.64 -11.27
C VAL A 109 21.12 30.01 -10.62
N SER A 110 20.21 30.06 -9.65
CA SER A 110 19.94 31.29 -8.88
C SER A 110 21.19 31.78 -8.16
N GLY A 111 21.99 30.89 -7.58
CA GLY A 111 23.27 31.22 -6.96
C GLY A 111 24.21 31.93 -7.93
N TYR A 112 24.48 31.34 -9.10
CA TYR A 112 25.34 31.97 -10.12
C TYR A 112 24.78 33.31 -10.62
N PHE A 113 23.46 33.43 -10.79
CA PHE A 113 22.82 34.65 -11.23
C PHE A 113 23.01 35.80 -10.23
N VAL A 114 22.82 35.53 -8.93
CA VAL A 114 23.00 36.52 -7.86
C VAL A 114 24.43 37.08 -7.87
N TRP A 115 25.44 36.19 -7.93
CA TRP A 115 26.83 36.62 -8.04
C TRP A 115 27.08 37.48 -9.29
N GLY A 116 26.53 37.09 -10.44
CA GLY A 116 26.65 37.84 -11.68
C GLY A 116 26.09 39.26 -11.59
N VAL A 117 24.89 39.42 -11.02
CA VAL A 117 24.27 40.75 -10.84
C VAL A 117 25.06 41.61 -9.87
N MET A 118 25.53 41.05 -8.75
CA MET A 118 26.33 41.81 -7.78
C MET A 118 27.66 42.30 -8.37
N SER A 119 28.34 41.49 -9.19
CA SER A 119 29.56 41.92 -9.88
C SER A 119 29.31 42.97 -10.96
N ALA A 120 28.15 42.95 -11.63
CA ALA A 120 27.81 43.94 -12.65
C ALA A 120 27.36 45.29 -12.07
N ALA A 121 26.89 45.31 -10.82
CA ALA A 121 26.42 46.51 -10.14
C ALA A 121 27.54 47.26 -9.35
N ALA A 122 28.70 46.63 -9.15
CA ALA A 122 29.87 47.21 -8.50
C ALA A 122 30.76 47.96 -9.50
#